data_AF-A0A6P1YRJ1-F1
#
_entry.id   AF-A0A6P1YRJ1-F1
#
_cell.length_a   1.000
_cell.length_b   1.000
_cell.length_c   1.000
_cell.angle_alpha   90.00
_cell.angle_beta   90.00
_cell.angle_gamma   90.00
#
_symmetry.space_group_name_H-M   'P 1'
#
loop_
_entity.id
_entity.type
_entity.pdbx_description
1 polymer ?
#
loop_
_entity_poly.entity_id
_entity_poly.type
_entity_poly.pdbx_seq_one_letter_code
_entity_poly.pdbx_strand_id
1 'polypeptide(L)'
;MSSTDPFDRMRFTVRRVSWWQVALVVAVALAVGIALALVAASVFLVVFPVLAVLGLAYRLFGGRKGTGGGPGSGVIDAEYRVLSPEEAARDDRAAWDPDRRLR
;
A
#
# COMPACT_ATOMS: atom_id res chain seq x y z
N MET A 1 -2.71 -49.11 -65.23
CA MET A 1 -1.86 -48.69 -64.11
C MET A 1 -2.40 -47.36 -63.61
N SER A 2 -3.07 -47.38 -62.45
CA SER A 2 -3.75 -46.21 -61.87
C SER A 2 -2.73 -45.35 -61.14
N SER A 3 -2.49 -44.13 -61.62
CA SER A 3 -1.66 -43.16 -60.92
C SER A 3 -2.46 -42.58 -59.76
N THR A 4 -2.21 -43.06 -58.56
CA THR A 4 -2.77 -42.52 -57.31
C THR A 4 -1.95 -41.27 -56.97
N ASP A 5 -2.48 -40.09 -57.30
CA ASP A 5 -1.85 -38.82 -56.99
C ASP A 5 -2.04 -38.50 -55.48
N PRO A 6 -0.97 -38.48 -54.66
CA PRO A 6 -1.06 -38.35 -53.20
C PRO A 6 -1.25 -36.89 -52.73
N PHE A 7 -1.27 -35.92 -53.64
CA PHE A 7 -1.28 -34.49 -53.30
C PHE A 7 -2.68 -33.86 -53.21
N ASP A 8 -3.76 -34.59 -53.51
CA ASP A 8 -5.14 -34.07 -53.48
C ASP A 8 -5.74 -33.95 -52.05
N ARG A 9 -4.98 -34.26 -50.99
CA ARG A 9 -5.47 -34.25 -49.60
C ARG A 9 -5.23 -32.94 -48.83
N MET A 10 -4.58 -31.94 -49.42
CA MET A 10 -4.33 -30.65 -48.77
C MET A 10 -5.02 -29.51 -49.52
N ARG A 11 -6.34 -29.64 -49.73
CA ARG A 11 -7.18 -28.47 -50.01
C ARG A 11 -7.26 -27.65 -48.73
N PHE A 12 -6.30 -26.74 -48.53
CA PHE A 12 -6.46 -25.58 -47.67
C PHE A 12 -7.71 -24.84 -48.16
N THR A 13 -8.86 -25.20 -47.60
CA THR A 13 -10.10 -24.46 -47.80
C THR A 13 -9.88 -23.15 -47.06
N VAL A 14 -9.40 -22.15 -47.78
CA VAL A 14 -9.41 -20.76 -47.34
C VAL A 14 -10.89 -20.37 -47.25
N ARG A 15 -11.52 -20.73 -46.13
CA ARG A 15 -12.91 -20.42 -45.83
C ARG A 15 -12.96 -18.91 -45.68
N ARG A 16 -13.41 -18.21 -46.72
CA ARG A 16 -13.56 -16.75 -46.69
C ARG A 16 -14.30 -16.38 -45.41
N VAL A 17 -13.61 -15.65 -44.53
CA VAL A 17 -14.19 -15.19 -43.27
C VAL A 17 -15.32 -14.23 -43.65
N SER A 18 -16.53 -14.55 -43.23
CA SER A 18 -17.67 -13.67 -43.49
C SER A 18 -17.49 -12.38 -42.72
N TRP A 19 -17.80 -11.24 -43.33
CA TRP A 19 -17.64 -9.93 -42.69
C TRP A 19 -18.42 -9.83 -41.36
N TRP A 20 -19.52 -10.57 -41.24
CA TRP A 20 -20.28 -10.75 -40.00
C TRP A 20 -19.48 -11.40 -38.86
N GLN A 21 -18.62 -12.38 -39.15
CA GLN A 21 -17.76 -12.99 -38.13
C GLN A 21 -16.72 -11.99 -37.62
N VAL A 22 -16.16 -11.16 -38.52
CA VAL A 22 -15.24 -10.08 -38.13
C VAL A 22 -15.96 -9.07 -37.23
N ALA A 23 -17.17 -8.64 -37.61
CA ALA A 23 -17.97 -7.74 -36.80
C ALA A 23 -18.26 -8.30 -35.40
N LEU A 24 -18.59 -9.59 -35.29
CA LEU A 24 -18.82 -10.25 -33.99
C LEU A 24 -17.55 -10.29 -33.13
N VAL A 25 -16.40 -10.65 -33.70
CA VAL A 25 -15.13 -10.67 -32.96
C VAL A 25 -14.78 -9.27 -32.45
N VAL A 26 -14.95 -8.25 -33.29
CA VAL A 26 -14.72 -6.84 -32.90
C VAL A 26 -15.68 -6.41 -31.79
N ALA A 27 -16.96 -6.74 -31.91
CA ALA A 27 -17.97 -6.43 -30.90
C ALA A 27 -17.64 -7.08 -29.54
N VAL A 28 -17.22 -8.35 -29.55
CA VAL A 28 -16.80 -9.07 -28.34
C VAL A 28 -15.54 -8.43 -27.74
N ALA A 29 -14.54 -8.11 -28.56
CA ALA A 29 -13.32 -7.46 -28.10
C ALA A 29 -13.61 -6.10 -27.44
N LEU A 30 -14.49 -5.29 -28.05
CA LEU A 30 -14.95 -4.03 -27.47
C LEU A 30 -15.71 -4.23 -26.17
N ALA A 31 -16.63 -5.19 -26.11
CA ALA A 31 -17.39 -5.48 -24.90
C ALA A 31 -16.47 -5.85 -23.73
N VAL A 32 -15.48 -6.71 -23.97
CA VAL A 32 -14.47 -7.08 -22.97
C VAL A 32 -13.64 -5.86 -22.57
N GLY A 33 -13.19 -5.05 -23.53
CA GLY A 33 -12.42 -3.83 -23.25
C GLY A 33 -13.20 -2.84 -22.37
N ILE A 34 -14.47 -2.60 -22.68
CA ILE A 34 -15.36 -1.73 -21.90
C ILE A 34 -15.59 -2.31 -20.51
N ALA A 35 -15.84 -3.61 -20.38
CA ALA A 35 -16.01 -4.26 -19.08
C ALA A 35 -14.77 -4.08 -18.19
N LEU A 36 -13.57 -4.30 -18.74
CA LEU A 36 -12.32 -4.08 -18.01
C LEU A 36 -12.14 -2.60 -17.62
N ALA A 37 -12.44 -1.68 -18.52
CA ALA A 37 -12.37 -0.24 -18.24
C ALA A 37 -13.32 0.16 -17.10
N LEU A 38 -14.54 -0.39 -17.08
CA LEU A 38 -15.51 -0.16 -16.00
C LEU A 38 -15.04 -0.73 -14.66
N VAL A 39 -14.49 -1.94 -14.66
CA VAL A 39 -13.90 -2.54 -13.45
C VAL A 39 -12.76 -1.68 -12.93
N ALA A 40 -11.84 -1.26 -13.80
CA ALA A 40 -10.74 -0.39 -13.43
C ALA A 40 -11.22 0.96 -12.88
N ALA A 41 -12.21 1.58 -13.54
CA ALA A 41 -12.81 2.83 -13.07
C ALA A 41 -13.51 2.67 -11.71
N SER A 42 -14.19 1.55 -11.49
CA SER A 42 -14.86 1.24 -10.21
C SER A 42 -13.86 1.06 -9.08
N VAL A 43 -12.77 0.32 -9.32
CA VAL A 43 -11.68 0.15 -8.34
C VAL A 43 -11.05 1.51 -8.04
N PHE A 44 -10.78 2.32 -9.07
CA PHE A 44 -10.23 3.67 -8.88
C PHE A 44 -11.13 4.54 -8.02
N LEU A 45 -12.46 4.50 -8.24
CA LEU A 45 -13.43 5.28 -7.49
C LEU A 45 -13.44 4.93 -5.99
N VAL A 46 -13.05 3.71 -5.61
CA VAL A 46 -12.96 3.27 -4.21
C VAL A 46 -11.56 3.49 -3.64
N VAL A 47 -10.51 3.10 -4.37
CA VAL A 47 -9.13 3.17 -3.89
C VAL A 47 -8.65 4.61 -3.76
N PHE A 48 -8.97 5.47 -4.73
CA PHE A 48 -8.57 6.87 -4.70
C PHE A 48 -9.02 7.62 -3.44
N PRO A 49 -10.32 7.63 -3.05
CA PRO A 49 -10.73 8.30 -1.82
C PRO A 49 -10.14 7.66 -0.57
N VAL A 50 -9.96 6.33 -0.53
CA VAL A 50 -9.30 5.66 0.60
C VAL A 50 -7.87 6.17 0.75
N LEU A 51 -7.09 6.21 -0.34
CA LEU A 51 -5.73 6.74 -0.33
C LEU A 51 -5.69 8.23 -0.02
N ALA A 52 -6.67 9.02 -0.50
CA ALA A 52 -6.78 10.44 -0.19
C ALA A 52 -7.01 10.66 1.32
N VAL A 53 -7.93 9.92 1.93
CA VAL A 53 -8.20 9.98 3.37
C VAL A 53 -6.99 9.50 4.17
N LEU A 54 -6.37 8.39 3.77
CA LEU A 54 -5.20 7.84 4.46
C LEU A 54 -4.00 8.78 4.36
N GLY A 55 -3.77 9.38 3.19
CA GLY A 55 -2.73 10.38 2.96
C GLY A 55 -2.99 11.67 3.73
N LEU A 56 -4.25 12.10 3.81
CA LEU A 56 -4.64 13.27 4.61
C LEU A 56 -4.44 13.01 6.10
N ALA A 57 -4.86 11.84 6.59
CA ALA A 57 -4.64 11.40 7.96
C ALA A 57 -3.14 11.30 8.26
N TYR A 58 -2.35 10.72 7.36
CA TYR A 58 -0.90 10.65 7.50
C TYR A 58 -0.27 12.05 7.52
N ARG A 59 -0.73 12.98 6.69
CA ARG A 59 -0.24 14.37 6.71
C ARG A 59 -0.59 15.09 8.01
N LEU A 60 -1.81 14.90 8.53
CA LEU A 60 -2.30 15.57 9.73
C LEU A 60 -1.71 14.97 11.03
N PHE A 61 -1.56 13.65 11.09
CA PHE A 61 -1.18 12.92 12.29
C PHE A 61 0.24 12.32 12.22
N GLY A 62 0.83 12.17 11.03
CA GLY A 62 2.16 11.58 10.82
C GLY A 62 3.33 12.55 11.03
N GLY A 63 3.08 13.87 11.07
CA GLY A 63 4.09 14.90 11.33
C GLY A 63 4.42 15.13 12.82
N ARG A 64 3.78 14.41 13.75
CA ARG A 64 3.98 14.61 15.19
C ARG A 64 4.74 13.49 15.89
N LYS A 65 5.38 12.60 15.13
CA LYS A 65 6.47 11.79 15.66
C LYS A 65 7.73 12.65 15.60
N GLY A 66 7.86 13.49 16.63
CA GLY A 66 9.14 14.08 16.95
C GLY A 66 10.21 13.00 17.02
N THR A 67 11.44 13.42 16.83
CA THR A 67 12.65 12.72 17.25
C THR A 67 12.72 12.53 18.78
N GLY A 68 11.62 12.11 19.41
CA GLY A 68 11.49 11.90 20.85
C GLY A 68 10.06 11.54 21.25
N GLY A 69 9.91 10.44 21.99
CA GLY A 69 8.72 10.13 22.80
C GLY A 69 7.53 9.51 22.05
N GLY A 70 7.49 8.17 21.99
CA GLY A 70 6.23 7.46 21.85
C GLY A 70 5.54 7.39 23.22
N PRO A 71 4.24 7.75 23.35
CA PRO A 71 3.53 7.60 24.61
C PRO A 71 3.25 6.11 24.83
N GLY A 72 3.51 5.67 26.05
CA GLY A 72 3.35 4.30 26.50
C GLY A 72 2.06 3.64 26.01
N SER A 73 2.27 2.46 25.43
CA SER A 73 1.74 1.23 26.01
C SER A 73 2.10 1.11 27.51
N GLY A 74 1.66 2.00 28.40
CA GLY A 74 1.95 1.89 29.84
C GLY A 74 3.42 1.72 30.25
N VAL A 75 4.38 1.98 29.36
CA VAL A 75 5.80 1.92 29.68
C VAL A 75 6.20 3.33 30.08
N ILE A 76 6.31 3.53 31.39
CA ILE A 76 7.10 4.64 31.92
C ILE A 76 8.54 4.30 31.54
N ASP A 77 9.03 4.91 30.47
CA ASP A 77 10.42 4.79 30.03
C ASP A 77 11.27 5.67 30.96
N ALA A 78 11.52 5.15 32.17
CA ALA A 78 12.40 5.77 33.12
C ALA A 78 13.84 5.42 32.72
N GLU A 79 14.52 6.38 32.09
CA GLU A 79 15.95 6.29 31.85
C GLU A 79 16.66 6.21 33.21
N TYR A 80 17.03 5.00 33.65
CA TYR A 80 17.73 4.83 34.92
C TYR A 80 19.21 5.16 34.71
N ARG A 81 19.67 6.20 35.40
CA ARG A 81 21.09 6.49 35.53
C ARG A 81 21.58 5.85 36.83
N VAL A 82 22.52 4.92 36.74
CA VAL A 82 23.21 4.40 37.93
C VAL A 82 24.10 5.52 38.46
N LEU A 83 23.65 6.16 39.53
CA LEU A 83 24.49 7.07 40.28
C LEU A 83 25.52 6.26 41.07
N SER A 84 26.77 6.68 41.03
CA SER A 84 27.77 6.16 41.95
C SER A 84 27.40 6.55 43.40
N PRO A 85 27.85 5.80 44.42
CA PRO A 85 27.49 6.07 45.81
C PRO A 85 27.77 7.51 46.26
N GLU A 86 28.81 8.13 45.70
CA GLU A 86 29.19 9.52 45.98
C GLU A 86 28.25 10.55 45.33
N GLU A 87 27.71 10.24 44.16
CA GLU A 87 26.75 11.10 43.46
C GLU A 87 25.37 11.05 44.14
N ALA A 88 24.94 9.87 44.59
CA ALA A 88 23.70 9.70 45.34
C ALA A 88 23.72 10.50 46.66
N ALA A 89 24.82 10.44 47.41
CA ALA A 89 24.96 11.19 48.66
C ALA A 89 24.98 12.72 48.48
N ARG A 90 25.39 13.21 47.30
CA ARG A 90 25.38 14.64 46.98
C ARG A 90 23.98 15.12 46.60
N ASP A 91 23.23 14.32 45.86
CA ASP A 91 21.88 14.67 45.41
C ASP A 91 20.89 14.67 46.59
N ASP A 92 20.98 13.69 47.50
CA ASP A 92 20.18 13.65 48.72
C ASP A 92 20.37 14.90 49.59
N ARG A 93 21.61 15.40 49.69
CA ARG A 93 21.91 16.65 50.42
C ARG A 93 21.36 17.90 49.71
N ALA A 94 21.32 17.89 48.38
CA ALA A 94 20.79 19.01 47.60
C ALA A 94 19.25 19.04 47.61
N ALA A 95 18.60 17.87 47.65
CA ALA A 95 17.16 17.74 47.75
C ALA A 95 16.63 18.15 49.14
N TRP A 96 17.41 17.90 50.19
CA TRP A 96 17.11 18.27 51.58
C TRP A 96 17.68 19.64 51.97
N ASP A 97 17.55 20.66 51.11
CA ASP A 97 17.87 22.05 51.47
C ASP A 97 16.62 22.77 52.02
N PRO A 98 16.46 22.88 53.35
CA PRO A 98 15.28 23.50 53.96
C PRO A 98 15.20 25.02 53.72
N ASP A 99 16.31 25.67 53.38
CA ASP A 99 16.37 27.13 53.22
C ASP A 99 15.77 27.59 51.88
N ARG A 100 15.62 26.68 50.91
CA ARG A 100 15.09 26.97 49.58
C ARG A 100 13.58 27.26 49.55
N ARG A 101 12.84 26.87 50.60
CA ARG A 101 11.38 27.06 50.71
C ARG A 101 10.96 28.33 51.44
N LEU A 102 11.92 29.10 51.97
CA LEU A 102 11.66 30.28 52.80
C LEU A 102 11.98 31.61 52.10
N ARG A 103 12.18 31.59 50.77
CA ARG A 103 12.33 32.80 49.93
C ARG A 103 11.17 32.97 48.96
#